data_AF-A0A3C1FT70-F1
#
_entry.id   AF-A0A3C1FT70-F1
#
_cell.length_a   1.000
_cell.length_b   1.000
_cell.length_c   1.000
_cell.angle_alpha   90.00
_cell.angle_beta   90.00
_cell.angle_gamma   90.00
#
_symmetry.space_group_name_H-M   'P 1'
#
loop_
_entity.id
_entity.type
_entity.pdbx_description
1 polymer ?
#
loop_
_entity_poly.entity_id
_entity_poly.type
_entity_poly.pdbx_seq_one_letter_code
_entity_poly.pdbx_strand_id
1 'polypeptide(L)'
;MQLPFKKTRDGIAIQVKVRPRSSRKSIREVIGDTVTVDLTAPPVDGAANEQLLEILSEELGIRKSSFRILKGLSSRHKVVEIRGVEKI
;
A
#
# COMPACT_ATOMS: atom_id res chain seq x y z
N MET A 1 -9.29 9.74 7.00
CA MET A 1 -9.72 8.34 6.87
C MET A 1 -8.83 7.54 7.80
N GLN A 2 -9.35 6.74 8.73
CA GLN A 2 -8.46 5.88 9.56
C GLN A 2 -8.15 4.62 8.77
N LEU A 3 -6.87 4.38 8.48
CA LEU A 3 -6.43 3.13 7.87
C LEU A 3 -6.01 2.15 8.97
N PRO A 4 -6.42 0.87 8.89
CA PRO A 4 -5.99 -0.13 9.86
C PRO A 4 -4.49 -0.36 9.71
N PHE A 5 -3.76 -0.20 10.80
CA PHE A 5 -2.32 -0.38 10.85
C PHE A 5 -1.90 -1.19 12.07
N LYS A 6 -0.76 -1.86 11.94
CA LYS A 6 -0.05 -2.51 13.04
C LYS A 6 1.23 -1.75 13.32
N LYS A 7 1.52 -1.49 14.59
CA LYS A 7 2.81 -0.90 14.96
C LYS A 7 3.94 -1.89 14.66
N THR A 8 5.04 -1.37 14.14
CA THR A 8 6.30 -2.06 13.94
C THR A 8 7.37 -1.39 14.78
N ARG A 9 8.58 -1.95 14.81
CA ARG A 9 9.70 -1.34 15.54
C ARG A 9 10.10 0.03 14.98
N ASP A 10 9.96 0.22 13.68
CA ASP A 10 10.51 1.36 12.94
C ASP A 10 9.40 2.28 12.34
N GLY A 11 8.13 2.02 12.66
CA GLY A 11 6.96 2.74 12.13
C GLY A 11 5.67 1.93 12.21
N ILE A 12 4.86 1.92 11.15
CA ILE A 12 3.62 1.14 11.07
C ILE A 12 3.58 0.25 9.82
N ALA A 13 2.74 -0.79 9.83
CA ALA A 13 2.51 -1.66 8.69
C ALA A 13 1.01 -1.79 8.41
N ILE A 14 0.65 -1.73 7.13
CA ILE A 14 -0.71 -1.90 6.64
C ILE A 14 -0.82 -3.13 5.74
N GLN A 15 -1.97 -3.78 5.76
CA GLN A 15 -2.28 -4.82 4.78
C GLN A 15 -2.99 -4.19 3.59
N VAL A 16 -2.48 -4.49 2.41
CA VAL A 16 -3.00 -3.92 1.16
C VAL A 16 -3.38 -5.05 0.21
N LYS A 17 -4.59 -5.03 -0.30
CA LYS A 17 -5.04 -5.86 -1.41
C LYS A 17 -5.01 -5.04 -2.69
N VAL A 18 -4.14 -5.41 -3.61
CA VAL A 18 -4.05 -4.73 -4.92
C VAL A 18 -5.00 -5.35 -5.92
N ARG A 19 -5.63 -4.49 -6.71
CA ARG A 19 -6.46 -4.85 -7.87
C ARG A 19 -5.82 -4.25 -9.13
N PRO A 20 -4.99 -5.03 -9.84
CA PRO A 20 -4.35 -4.55 -11.06
C PRO A 20 -5.35 -4.46 -12.22
N ARG A 21 -4.96 -3.72 -13.28
CA ARG A 21 -5.79 -3.46 -14.48
C ARG A 21 -7.12 -2.75 -14.17
N SER A 22 -7.17 -1.96 -13.11
CA SER A 22 -8.30 -1.09 -12.83
C SER A 22 -8.29 0.12 -13.77
N SER A 23 -9.46 0.71 -14.04
CA SER A 23 -9.59 1.87 -14.93
C SER A 23 -9.00 3.16 -14.35
N ARG A 24 -8.81 3.22 -13.03
CA ARG A 24 -8.25 4.35 -12.28
C ARG A 24 -7.38 3.84 -11.13
N LYS A 25 -6.40 4.66 -10.72
CA LYS A 25 -5.60 4.43 -9.51
C LYS A 25 -6.26 5.12 -8.31
N SER A 26 -6.65 4.37 -7.27
CA SER A 26 -7.26 4.96 -6.06
C SER A 26 -7.33 3.96 -4.90
N ILE A 27 -7.36 4.48 -3.67
CA ILE A 27 -7.77 3.70 -2.50
C ILE A 27 -9.29 3.50 -2.59
N ARG A 28 -9.75 2.25 -2.69
CA ARG A 28 -11.16 1.93 -2.93
C ARG A 28 -11.93 1.82 -1.62
N GLU A 29 -11.49 0.93 -0.75
CA GLU A 29 -12.23 0.56 0.45
C GLU A 29 -11.30 -0.06 1.49
N VAL A 30 -11.74 -0.03 2.74
CA VAL A 30 -11.10 -0.68 3.87
C VAL A 30 -12.06 -1.75 4.39
N ILE A 31 -11.63 -3.00 4.35
CA ILE A 31 -12.42 -4.13 4.84
C ILE A 31 -11.64 -4.79 5.99
N GLY A 32 -12.15 -4.65 7.21
CA GLY A 32 -11.45 -5.10 8.42
C GLY A 32 -10.07 -4.45 8.51
N ASP A 33 -9.01 -5.28 8.48
CA ASP A 33 -7.62 -4.84 8.55
C ASP A 33 -6.94 -4.63 7.19
N THR A 34 -7.68 -4.76 6.07
CA THR A 34 -7.12 -4.71 4.72
C THR A 34 -7.63 -3.53 3.90
N VAL A 35 -6.69 -2.77 3.35
CA VAL A 35 -6.95 -1.67 2.42
C VAL A 35 -6.93 -2.19 0.99
N THR A 36 -8.01 -2.00 0.24
CA THR A 36 -8.06 -2.37 -1.18
C THR A 36 -7.66 -1.17 -2.04
N VAL A 37 -6.65 -1.37 -2.89
CA VAL A 37 -6.12 -0.33 -3.78
C VAL A 37 -6.25 -0.79 -5.22
N ASP A 38 -6.88 0.06 -6.03
CA ASP A 38 -6.96 -0.13 -7.48
C ASP A 38 -5.69 0.40 -8.14
N LEU A 39 -5.09 -0.44 -8.97
CA LEU A 39 -3.89 -0.14 -9.73
C LEU A 39 -4.22 -0.24 -11.22
N THR A 40 -3.83 0.77 -11.99
CA THR A 40 -3.90 0.69 -13.46
C THR A 40 -2.76 -0.16 -14.01
N ALA A 41 -1.64 -0.25 -13.27
CA ALA A 41 -0.47 -1.00 -13.67
C ALA A 41 -0.76 -2.51 -13.76
N PRO A 42 -0.21 -3.20 -14.78
CA PRO A 42 -0.28 -4.65 -14.87
C PRO A 42 0.54 -5.30 -13.73
N PRO A 43 0.19 -6.54 -13.32
CA PRO A 43 0.90 -7.26 -12.27
C PRO A 43 2.17 -7.95 -12.83
N VAL A 44 2.96 -7.22 -13.62
CA VAL A 44 4.22 -7.70 -14.24
C VAL A 44 5.38 -6.82 -13.79
N ASP A 45 6.58 -7.42 -13.69
CA ASP A 45 7.86 -6.74 -13.48
C ASP A 45 7.88 -5.64 -12.40
N GLY A 46 7.15 -5.84 -11.30
CA GLY A 46 7.14 -4.88 -10.19
C GLY A 46 6.41 -3.56 -10.46
N ALA A 47 5.82 -3.35 -11.64
CA ALA A 47 5.08 -2.13 -11.98
C ALA A 47 3.90 -1.87 -11.00
N ALA A 48 3.19 -2.93 -10.63
CA ALA A 48 2.14 -2.85 -9.59
C ALA A 48 2.69 -2.49 -8.20
N ASN A 49 3.93 -2.90 -7.88
CA ASN A 49 4.55 -2.55 -6.60
C ASN A 49 4.90 -1.07 -6.57
N GLU A 50 5.53 -0.58 -7.63
CA GLU A 50 5.89 0.83 -7.75
C GLU A 50 4.66 1.74 -7.70
N GLN A 51 3.64 1.42 -8.49
CA GLN A 51 2.41 2.22 -8.52
C GLN A 51 1.68 2.19 -7.18
N LEU A 52 1.69 1.06 -6.46
CA LEU A 52 1.12 1.02 -5.11
C LEU A 52 1.83 1.99 -4.17
N LEU A 53 3.16 1.99 -4.16
CA LEU A 53 3.94 2.87 -3.29
C LEU A 53 3.76 4.35 -3.67
N GLU A 54 3.60 4.64 -4.97
CA GLU A 54 3.25 5.98 -5.45
C GLU A 54 1.90 6.43 -4.89
N ILE A 55 0.83 5.64 -5.08
CA ILE A 55 -0.51 5.97 -4.57
C ILE A 55 -0.49 6.20 -3.06
N LEU A 56 0.14 5.31 -2.30
CA LEU A 56 0.19 5.45 -0.83
C LEU A 56 1.00 6.68 -0.41
N SER A 57 2.05 7.02 -1.15
CA SER A 57 2.87 8.21 -0.91
C SER A 57 2.07 9.49 -1.17
N GLU A 58 1.35 9.56 -2.29
CA GLU A 58 0.50 10.69 -2.65
C GLU A 58 -0.67 10.87 -1.67
N GLU A 59 -1.40 9.79 -1.36
CA GLU A 59 -2.60 9.83 -0.51
C GLU A 59 -2.30 10.15 0.96
N LEU A 60 -1.14 9.72 1.46
CA LEU A 60 -0.74 9.95 2.85
C LEU A 60 0.20 11.16 3.02
N GLY A 61 0.68 11.76 1.93
CA GLY A 61 1.65 12.85 1.97
C GLY A 61 3.02 12.46 2.56
N ILE A 62 3.36 11.18 2.56
CA ILE A 62 4.61 10.63 3.10
C ILE A 62 5.56 10.33 1.94
N ARG A 63 6.87 10.48 2.12
CA ARG A 63 7.86 10.20 1.07
C ARG A 63 7.86 8.72 0.68
N LYS A 64 7.89 8.42 -0.63
CA LYS A 64 8.00 7.05 -1.19
C LYS A 64 9.12 6.21 -0.54
N SER A 65 10.25 6.84 -0.17
CA SER A 65 11.37 6.18 0.51
C SER A 65 11.06 5.63 1.90
N SER A 66 10.02 6.14 2.56
CA SER A 66 9.55 5.61 3.85
C SER A 66 8.70 4.35 3.69
N PHE A 67 8.26 4.03 2.48
CA PHE A 67 7.43 2.85 2.23
C PHE A 67 8.27 1.65 1.82
N ARG A 68 7.93 0.48 2.37
CA ARG A 68 8.59 -0.78 2.05
C ARG A 68 7.60 -1.93 2.01
N ILE A 69 7.63 -2.72 0.93
CA ILE A 69 6.84 -3.96 0.88
C ILE A 69 7.57 -5.03 1.71
N LEU A 70 7.00 -5.40 2.85
CA LEU A 70 7.51 -6.45 3.72
C LEU A 70 7.19 -7.86 3.19
N LYS A 71 5.98 -8.03 2.65
CA LYS A 71 5.48 -9.32 2.14
C LYS A 71 4.59 -9.13 0.92
N GLY A 72 4.51 -10.16 0.08
CA GLY A 72 3.58 -10.21 -1.03
C GLY A 72 4.06 -9.54 -2.32
N LEU A 73 5.38 -9.47 -2.56
CA LEU A 73 5.93 -8.92 -3.81
C LEU A 73 5.29 -9.53 -5.06
N SER A 74 5.08 -10.86 -5.06
CA SER A 74 4.41 -11.62 -6.14
C SER A 74 2.91 -11.89 -5.88
N SER A 75 2.35 -11.36 -4.80
CA SER A 75 0.94 -11.59 -4.41
C SER A 75 0.10 -10.32 -4.57
N ARG A 76 -1.22 -10.51 -4.72
CA ARG A 76 -2.19 -9.42 -4.66
C ARG A 76 -2.38 -8.90 -3.22
N HIS A 77 -2.05 -9.71 -2.23
CA HIS A 77 -2.04 -9.29 -0.83
C HIS A 77 -0.62 -8.92 -0.44
N LYS A 78 -0.44 -7.66 -0.05
CA LYS A 78 0.84 -7.04 0.28
C LYS A 78 0.80 -6.54 1.71
N VAL A 79 1.95 -6.56 2.37
CA VAL A 79 2.14 -5.86 3.64
C VAL A 79 3.12 -4.73 3.38
N VAL A 80 2.69 -3.50 3.61
CA VAL A 80 3.50 -2.31 3.37
C VAL A 80 3.83 -1.68 4.72
N GLU A 81 5.12 -1.58 5.02
CA GLU A 81 5.66 -0.81 6.14
C GLU A 81 5.83 0.66 5.72
N ILE A 82 5.55 1.54 6.66
CA ILE A 82 5.72 2.99 6.57
C ILE A 82 6.59 3.39 7.76
N ARG A 83 7.84 3.74 7.48
CA ARG A 83 8.84 4.09 8.50
C ARG A 83 8.69 5.52 8.99
N GLY A 84 8.97 5.73 10.27
CA GLY A 84 8.93 7.07 10.90
C GLY A 84 7.52 7.64 11.05
N VAL A 85 6.50 6.78 10.99
CA VAL A 85 5.09 7.17 11.12
C VAL A 85 4.47 6.36 12.24
N GLU A 86 3.76 7.04 13.14
CA GLU A 86 3.13 6.42 14.31
C GLU A 86 1.61 6.27 14.18
N LYS A 87 0.98 6.99 13.24
CA LYS A 87 -0.46 6.98 12.96
C LYS A 87 -0.76 7.49 11.54
N ILE A 88 -1.84 6.99 10.95
CA ILE A 88 -2.39 7.38 9.63
C ILE A 88 -3.93 7.37 9.67
#